data_AF-A0A7W0MXB8-F1
#
_entry.id   AF-A0A7W0MXB8-F1
#
_cell.length_a   1.000
_cell.length_b   1.000
_cell.length_c   1.000
_cell.angle_alpha   90.00
_cell.angle_beta   90.00
_cell.angle_gamma   90.00
#
_symmetry.space_group_name_H-M   'P 1'
#
loop_
_entity.id
_entity.type
_entity.pdbx_description
1 polymer ?
#
loop_
_entity_poly.entity_id
_entity_poly.type
_entity_poly.pdbx_seq_one_letter_code
_entity_poly.pdbx_strand_id
1 'polypeptide(L)' 'MIATILAASDVPAAPVVALMGIGALIAIGGHIARSRRTAALGIAILFAATLLMMVGAYIAFEDDAADPRPRGQPGGF' A
#
# COMPACT_ATOMS: atom_id res chain seq x y z
N MET A 1 -19.98 -7.96 -12.09
CA MET A 1 -18.88 -8.22 -11.13
C MET A 1 -17.53 -7.67 -11.59
N ILE A 2 -17.17 -7.69 -12.88
CA ILE A 2 -15.90 -7.11 -13.38
C ILE A 2 -15.85 -5.59 -13.19
N ALA A 3 -16.98 -4.89 -13.41
CA ALA A 3 -17.06 -3.43 -13.31
C ALA A 3 -16.73 -2.88 -11.90
N THR A 4 -17.04 -3.64 -10.84
CA THR A 4 -16.79 -3.23 -9.46
C THR A 4 -15.30 -3.27 -9.09
N ILE A 5 -14.52 -4.17 -9.71
CA ILE A 5 -13.06 -4.24 -9.52
C ILE A 5 -12.38 -3.02 -10.17
N LEU A 6 -12.92 -2.52 -11.29
CA LEU A 6 -12.40 -1.32 -11.93
C LEU A 6 -12.77 -0.05 -11.15
N ALA A 7 -13.94 0.04 -10.51
CA ALA A 7 -14.32 1.25 -9.78
C ALA A 7 -13.54 1.46 -8.47
N ALA A 8 -13.09 0.38 -7.81
CA ALA A 8 -12.21 0.47 -6.64
C ALA A 8 -10.78 0.95 -6.96
N SER A 9 -10.45 1.14 -8.25
CA SER A 9 -9.13 1.58 -8.71
C SER A 9 -8.92 3.11 -8.70
N ASP A 10 -9.92 3.89 -8.24
CA ASP A 10 -9.87 5.35 -8.24
C ASP A 10 -9.02 5.96 -7.12
N VAL A 11 -8.54 5.17 -6.15
CA VAL A 11 -7.38 5.56 -5.33
C VAL A 11 -6.15 5.06 -6.07
N PRO A 12 -5.36 5.92 -6.75
CA PRO A 12 -4.25 5.45 -7.54
C PRO A 12 -3.24 4.81 -6.59
N ALA A 13 -3.18 3.48 -6.56
CA ALA A 13 -2.14 2.71 -5.87
C ALA A 13 -0.79 2.84 -6.59
N ALA A 14 -0.81 3.33 -7.85
CA ALA A 14 0.35 3.54 -8.70
C ALA A 14 1.53 4.29 -8.03
N PRO A 15 1.33 5.37 -7.25
CA PRO A 15 2.42 6.11 -6.61
C PRO A 15 3.10 5.28 -5.51
N VAL A 16 2.34 4.54 -4.70
CA VAL A 16 2.90 3.71 -3.62
C VAL A 16 3.68 2.53 -4.20
N VAL A 17 3.13 1.89 -5.25
CA VAL A 17 3.83 0.81 -5.98
C VAL A 17 5.09 1.33 -6.66
N ALA A 18 5.05 2.51 -7.26
CA ALA A 18 6.24 3.14 -7.84
C ALA A 18 7.32 3.42 -6.78
N LEU A 19 6.92 3.92 -5.61
CA LEU A 19 7.83 4.15 -4.49
C LEU A 19 8.47 2.85 -3.98
N MET A 20 7.69 1.76 -3.91
CA MET A 20 8.22 0.43 -3.61
C MET A 20 9.26 -0.01 -4.64
N GLY A 21 8.96 0.14 -5.93
CA GLY A 21 9.90 -0.19 -7.01
C GLY A 21 11.22 0.59 -6.89
N ILE A 22 11.15 1.90 -6.63
CA ILE A 22 12.32 2.75 -6.43
C ILE A 22 13.13 2.30 -5.19
N GLY A 23 12.45 2.04 -4.06
CA GLY A 23 13.10 1.56 -2.84
C GLY A 23 13.85 0.24 -3.07
N ALA A 24 13.25 -0.69 -3.81
CA ALA A 24 13.88 -1.95 -4.19
C ALA A 24 15.13 -1.74 -5.07
N LEU A 25 15.05 -0.88 -6.09
CA LEU A 25 16.19 -0.58 -6.96
C LEU A 25 17.35 0.06 -6.18
N ILE A 26 17.06 0.98 -5.26
CA ILE A 26 18.07 1.60 -4.38
C ILE A 26 18.70 0.55 -3.46
N ALA A 27 17.90 -0.33 -2.86
CA ALA A 27 18.40 -1.38 -1.98
C ALA A 27 19.34 -2.34 -2.73
N ILE A 28 18.92 -2.78 -3.92
CA ILE A 28 19.71 -3.66 -4.80
C ILE A 28 20.98 -2.95 -5.25
N GLY A 29 20.89 -1.71 -5.74
CA GLY A 29 22.04 -0.94 -6.18
C GLY A 29 23.04 -0.70 -5.04
N GLY A 30 22.55 -0.37 -3.84
CA GLY A 30 23.38 -0.23 -2.65
C GLY A 30 24.05 -1.54 -2.24
N HIS A 31 23.35 -2.67 -2.37
CA HIS A 31 23.89 -3.99 -2.08
C HIS A 31 25.01 -4.38 -3.06
N ILE A 32 24.79 -4.17 -4.37
CA ILE A 32 25.79 -4.41 -5.42
C ILE A 32 27.03 -3.53 -5.21
N ALA A 33 26.83 -2.25 -4.89
CA ALA A 33 27.92 -1.31 -4.57
C ALA A 33 28.56 -1.54 -3.20
N ARG A 34 28.13 -2.56 -2.44
CA ARG A 34 28.60 -2.88 -1.07
C ARG A 34 28.42 -1.73 -0.06
N SER A 35 27.56 -0.77 -0.37
CA SER A 35 27.24 0.37 0.50
C SER A 35 26.09 0.01 1.42
N ARG A 36 26.42 -0.33 2.68
CA ARG A 36 25.42 -0.66 3.71
C ARG A 36 24.44 0.48 3.96
N ARG A 37 24.90 1.74 3.88
CA ARG A 37 24.05 2.93 4.08
C ARG A 37 23.01 3.06 2.96
N THR A 38 23.44 2.89 1.71
CA THR A 38 22.53 2.99 0.54
C THR A 38 21.53 1.83 0.54
N ALA A 39 21.98 0.61 0.84
CA ALA A 39 21.09 -0.54 0.95
C ALA A 39 20.04 -0.35 2.07
N ALA A 40 20.48 0.11 3.26
CA ALA A 40 19.58 0.39 4.38
C ALA A 40 18.55 1.49 4.05
N LEU A 41 18.96 2.54 3.33
CA LEU A 41 18.05 3.59 2.87
C LEU A 41 16.96 3.04 1.95
N GLY A 42 17.32 2.21 0.97
CA GLY A 42 16.35 1.57 0.08
C GLY A 42 15.35 0.68 0.82
N ILE A 43 15.84 -0.10 1.80
CA ILE A 43 14.98 -0.93 2.67
C ILE A 43 14.05 -0.06 3.52
N ALA A 44 14.56 1.04 4.08
CA ALA A 44 13.72 1.97 4.85
C ALA A 44 12.59 2.57 3.99
N ILE A 45 12.89 2.93 2.74
CA ILE A 45 11.89 3.42 1.78
C ILE A 45 10.83 2.35 1.50
N LEU A 46 11.22 1.09 1.32
CA LEU A 46 10.28 -0.02 1.14
C LEU A 46 9.32 -0.16 2.33
N PHE A 47 9.85 -0.16 3.55
CA PHE A 47 9.02 -0.24 4.75
C PHE A 47 8.07 0.96 4.88
N ALA A 48 8.56 2.17 4.60
CA ALA A 48 7.73 3.37 4.62
C ALA A 48 6.61 3.31 3.58
N ALA A 49 6.88 2.83 2.37
CA ALA A 49 5.87 2.66 1.33
C ALA A 49 4.81 1.62 1.72
N THR A 50 5.22 0.50 2.32
CA THR A 50 4.29 -0.52 2.84
C THR A 50 3.43 0.04 3.97
N LEU A 51 4.02 0.79 4.89
CA LEU A 51 3.28 1.45 5.97
C LEU A 51 2.26 2.44 5.42
N LEU A 52 2.66 3.24 4.42
CA LEU A 52 1.77 4.17 3.74
C LEU A 52 0.59 3.45 3.08
N MET A 53 0.84 2.28 2.48
CA MET A 53 -0.22 1.43 1.93
C MET A 53 -1.21 0.96 3.01
N MET A 54 -0.71 0.48 4.15
CA MET A 54 -1.55 0.03 5.26
C MET A 54 -2.39 1.17 5.84
N VAL A 55 -1.78 2.34 6.06
CA VAL A 55 -2.49 3.51 6.58
C VAL A 55 -3.52 4.01 5.57
N GLY A 56 -3.18 4.07 4.28
CA GLY A 56 -4.12 4.44 3.23
C GLY A 56 -5.30 3.48 3.15
N ALA A 57 -5.05 2.16 3.24
CA ALA A 57 -6.11 1.16 3.29
C ALA A 57 -7.00 1.27 4.53
N TYR A 58 -6.41 1.58 5.69
CA TYR A 58 -7.16 1.81 6.92
C TYR A 58 -8.06 3.03 6.84
N ILE A 59 -7.54 4.17 6.36
CA ILE A 59 -8.33 5.39 6.17
C ILE A 59 -9.45 5.13 5.17
N ALA A 60 -9.16 4.48 4.04
CA ALA A 60 -10.17 4.12 3.06
C ALA A 60 -11.27 3.25 3.69
N PHE A 61 -10.91 2.27 4.53
CA PHE A 61 -11.88 1.42 5.24
C PHE A 61 -12.73 2.19 6.27
N GLU A 62 -12.12 3.10 7.04
CA GLU A 62 -12.81 3.89 8.06
C GLU A 62 -13.79 4.91 7.43
N ASP A 63 -13.38 5.53 6.31
CA ASP A 63 -14.22 6.47 5.56
C ASP A 63 -15.28 5.76 4.69
N ASP A 64 -15.13 4.46 4.40
CA ASP A 64 -16.00 3.80 3.43
C ASP A 64 -17.40 3.44 3.95
N ALA A 65 -18.37 4.09 3.30
CA ALA A 65 -19.73 3.64 3.12
C ALA A 65 -19.86 2.41 2.19
N ALA A 66 -18.74 1.83 1.73
CA ALA A 66 -18.67 0.66 0.84
C ALA A 66 -18.86 -0.70 1.54
N ASP A 67 -19.14 -0.75 2.85
CA ASP A 67 -19.66 -1.98 3.46
C ASP A 67 -21.04 -2.29 2.83
N PRO A 68 -21.19 -3.38 2.04
CA PRO A 68 -22.48 -3.72 1.46
C PRO A 68 -23.45 -4.31 2.50
N ARG A 69 -22.98 -4.58 3.73
CA ARG A 69 -23.83 -5.08 4.81
C ARG A 69 -24.79 -3.97 5.27
N PRO A 70 -26.08 -4.28 5.47
CA PRO A 70 -27.04 -3.32 6.00
C PRO A 70 -26.56 -2.78 7.35
N ARG A 71 -26.43 -1.45 7.46
CA ARG A 71 -26.10 -0.79 8.73
C ARG A 71 -27.19 -1.15 9.75
N GLY A 72 -26.80 -1.77 10.86
CA GLY A 72 -27.71 -2.08 11.97
C GLY A 72 -28.18 -3.54 12.09
N GLN A 73 -27.67 -4.47 11.28
CA GLN A 73 -27.88 -5.90 11.56
C GLN A 73 -26.97 -6.32 12.73
N PRO A 74 -27.49 -6.71 13.91
CA PRO A 74 -26.67 -7.26 14.97
C PRO A 74 -26.00 -8.53 14.42
N GLY A 75 -24.69 -8.67 14.63
CA GLY A 75 -23.97 -9.89 14.29
C GLY A 75 -24.58 -11.05 15.05
N GLY A 76 -25.43 -11.83 14.38
CA GLY A 76 -25.98 -13.07 14.90
C GLY A 76 -24.85 -14.07 15.03
N PHE A 77 -24.53 -14.42 16.28
CA PHE A 77 -23.95 -15.72 16.60
C PHE A 77 -25.08 -16.74 16.70
#